data_AF-A0A844ELU0-F1
#
_entry.id   AF-A0A844ELU0-F1
#
_cell.length_a   1.000
_cell.length_b   1.000
_cell.length_c   1.000
_cell.angle_alpha   90.00
_cell.angle_beta   90.00
_cell.angle_gamma   90.00
#
_symmetry.space_group_name_H-M   'P 1'
#
loop_
_entity.id
_entity.type
_entity.pdbx_description
1 polymer ?
#
loop_
_entity_poly.entity_id
_entity_poly.type
_entity_poly.pdbx_seq_one_letter_code
_entity_poly.pdbx_strand_id
1 'polypeptide(L)'
;YEKKFDNVDLDNLKVSQAEIDDAYAQTDQKVIDALNLAKENIVSFHKMEVEDSFIDAKKKGVIRGEKIAPLAAVGLYVPGGTAAYPSSILMNVIPAKIAGVPRIVMVTPPQKDGLNKAVLAAAKIAGVDEIYMVGG
;
A
#
# COMPACT_ATOMS: atom_id res chain seq x y z
N TYR A 1 0.38 17.88 -15.10
CA TYR A 1 -0.15 16.82 -15.98
C TYR A 1 -1.58 16.52 -15.59
N GLU A 2 -1.88 16.38 -14.31
CA GLU A 2 -3.24 16.20 -13.76
C GLU A 2 -4.29 17.18 -14.34
N LYS A 3 -4.03 18.49 -14.36
CA LYS A 3 -4.95 19.47 -14.97
C LYS A 3 -5.28 19.18 -16.44
N LYS A 4 -4.34 18.61 -17.19
CA LYS A 4 -4.49 18.31 -18.63
C LYS A 4 -5.17 16.97 -18.87
N PHE A 5 -4.86 15.95 -18.07
CA PHE A 5 -5.29 14.57 -18.31
C PHE A 5 -6.46 14.15 -17.42
N ASP A 6 -6.47 14.59 -16.16
CA ASP A 6 -7.49 14.26 -15.16
C ASP A 6 -8.52 15.39 -14.97
N ASN A 7 -8.26 16.57 -15.54
CA ASN A 7 -9.09 17.78 -15.42
C ASN A 7 -9.30 18.23 -13.97
N VAL A 8 -8.31 18.01 -13.11
CA VAL A 8 -8.30 18.45 -11.71
C VAL A 8 -7.12 19.39 -11.50
N ASP A 9 -7.39 20.57 -10.93
CA ASP A 9 -6.36 21.52 -10.51
C ASP A 9 -6.15 21.35 -9.00
N LEU A 10 -4.96 20.93 -8.61
CA LEU A 10 -4.62 20.61 -7.23
C LEU A 10 -3.56 21.57 -6.71
N ASP A 11 -3.80 22.14 -5.53
CA ASP A 11 -2.78 22.92 -4.81
C ASP A 11 -1.72 22.02 -4.16
N ASN A 12 -2.11 20.81 -3.76
CA ASN A 12 -1.22 19.81 -3.18
C ASN A 12 -1.53 18.43 -3.74
N LEU A 13 -0.47 17.71 -4.13
CA LEU A 13 -0.57 16.34 -4.61
C LEU A 13 -0.70 15.35 -3.45
N LYS A 14 -0.13 15.65 -2.29
CA LYS A 14 -0.14 14.75 -1.14
C LYS A 14 -1.50 14.82 -0.44
N VAL A 15 -2.15 13.67 -0.28
CA VAL A 15 -3.35 13.54 0.55
C VAL A 15 -2.96 13.69 2.01
N SER A 16 -3.71 14.51 2.73
CA SER A 16 -3.46 14.77 4.15
C SER A 16 -3.91 13.60 5.02
N GLN A 17 -3.31 13.46 6.20
CA GLN A 17 -3.73 12.44 7.17
C GLN A 17 -5.18 12.64 7.62
N ALA A 18 -5.62 13.90 7.74
CA ALA A 18 -6.99 14.24 8.10
C ALA A 18 -8.00 13.72 7.07
N GLU A 19 -7.73 13.87 5.77
CA GLU A 19 -8.60 13.34 4.71
C GLU A 19 -8.68 11.81 4.75
N ILE A 20 -7.56 11.13 5.04
CA ILE A 20 -7.50 9.67 5.17
C ILE A 20 -8.33 9.21 6.39
N ASP A 21 -8.20 9.92 7.51
CA ASP A 21 -8.91 9.61 8.75
C ASP A 21 -10.41 9.84 8.62
N ASP A 22 -10.83 10.94 7.99
CA ASP A 22 -12.22 11.25 7.69
C ASP A 22 -12.83 10.24 6.73
N ALA A 23 -12.10 9.85 5.68
CA ALA A 23 -12.57 8.84 4.74
C ALA A 23 -12.77 7.48 5.41
N TYR A 24 -11.85 7.08 6.29
CA TYR A 24 -11.99 5.87 7.10
C TYR A 24 -13.22 5.95 8.02
N ALA A 25 -13.40 7.06 8.74
CA ALA A 25 -14.51 7.25 9.68
C ALA A 25 -15.89 7.27 8.99
N GLN A 26 -15.95 7.73 7.74
CA GLN A 26 -17.18 7.79 6.95
C GLN A 26 -17.45 6.53 6.11
N THR A 27 -16.54 5.56 6.13
CA THR A 27 -16.73 4.29 5.40
C THR A 27 -17.67 3.38 6.20
N ASP A 28 -18.60 2.71 5.52
CA ASP A 28 -19.54 1.77 6.15
C ASP A 28 -18.77 0.71 6.95
N GLN A 29 -19.19 0.48 8.20
CA GLN A 29 -18.57 -0.51 9.09
C GLN A 29 -18.49 -1.90 8.44
N LYS A 30 -19.49 -2.31 7.65
CA LYS A 30 -19.45 -3.60 6.94
C LYS A 30 -18.30 -3.69 5.94
N VAL A 31 -17.95 -2.56 5.30
CA VAL A 31 -16.80 -2.49 4.39
C VAL A 31 -15.50 -2.56 5.19
N ILE A 32 -15.40 -1.83 6.30
CA ILE A 32 -14.24 -1.89 7.19
C ILE A 32 -14.00 -3.32 7.71
N ASP A 33 -15.06 -4.00 8.17
CA ASP A 33 -15.00 -5.38 8.66
C ASP A 33 -14.54 -6.34 7.54
N ALA A 34 -15.09 -6.19 6.33
CA ALA A 34 -14.68 -6.99 5.18
C ALA A 34 -13.22 -6.76 4.79
N LEU A 35 -12.73 -5.51 4.84
CA LEU A 35 -11.33 -5.18 4.57
C LEU A 35 -10.39 -5.75 5.63
N ASN A 36 -10.77 -5.71 6.91
CA ASN A 36 -9.97 -6.30 7.99
C ASN A 36 -9.92 -7.84 7.87
N LEU A 37 -11.04 -8.49 7.57
CA LEU A 37 -11.06 -9.94 7.31
C LEU A 37 -10.16 -10.31 6.11
N ALA A 38 -10.23 -9.53 5.02
CA ALA A 38 -9.34 -9.73 3.87
C ALA A 38 -7.86 -9.55 4.27
N LYS A 39 -7.54 -8.51 5.04
CA LYS A 39 -6.19 -8.28 5.57
C LYS A 39 -5.70 -9.46 6.40
N GLU A 40 -6.50 -10.00 7.30
CA GLU A 40 -6.13 -11.15 8.13
C GLU A 40 -5.76 -12.36 7.28
N ASN A 41 -6.55 -12.67 6.26
CA ASN A 41 -6.28 -13.77 5.34
C ASN A 41 -5.02 -13.55 4.48
N ILE A 42 -4.80 -12.32 3.99
CA ILE A 42 -3.60 -11.96 3.23
C ILE A 42 -2.36 -12.07 4.11
N VAL A 43 -2.44 -11.56 5.34
CA VAL A 43 -1.34 -11.64 6.32
C VAL A 43 -1.01 -13.08 6.67
N SER A 44 -2.01 -13.92 6.93
CA SER A 44 -1.77 -15.32 7.31
C SER A 44 -1.10 -16.09 6.17
N PHE A 45 -1.47 -15.81 4.92
CA PHE A 45 -0.86 -16.43 3.74
C PHE A 45 0.59 -15.98 3.54
N HIS A 46 0.84 -14.66 3.37
CA HIS A 46 2.17 -14.17 3.03
C HIS A 46 3.20 -14.32 4.15
N LYS A 47 2.77 -14.47 5.41
CA LYS A 47 3.69 -14.85 6.49
C LYS A 47 4.34 -16.23 6.29
N MET A 48 3.67 -17.14 5.59
CA MET A 48 4.24 -18.46 5.26
C MET A 48 5.29 -18.40 4.15
N GLU A 49 5.31 -17.32 3.35
CA GLU A 49 6.23 -17.14 2.24
C GLU A 49 7.52 -16.39 2.63
N VAL A 50 7.64 -15.97 3.89
CA VAL A 50 8.83 -15.25 4.36
C VAL A 50 10.03 -16.20 4.43
N GLU A 51 11.09 -15.85 3.72
CA GLU A 51 12.36 -16.57 3.71
C GLU A 51 13.34 -15.94 4.71
N ASP A 52 14.08 -16.79 5.43
CA ASP A 52 15.11 -16.37 6.37
C ASP A 52 16.47 -16.22 5.69
N SER A 53 17.22 -15.19 6.09
CA SER A 53 18.65 -15.11 5.77
C SER A 53 19.42 -16.27 6.40
N PHE A 54 20.47 -16.75 5.75
CA PHE A 54 21.30 -17.82 6.30
C PHE A 54 22.80 -17.55 6.16
N ILE A 55 23.57 -18.23 7.01
CA ILE A 55 25.03 -18.26 6.96
C ILE A 55 25.47 -19.73 6.99
N ASP A 56 26.42 -20.07 6.13
CA ASP A 56 27.11 -21.36 6.07
C ASP A 56 28.62 -21.16 6.27
N ALA A 57 29.14 -21.72 7.36
CA ALA A 57 30.55 -21.70 7.72
C ALA A 57 31.12 -23.12 7.92
N LYS A 58 30.57 -24.14 7.23
CA LYS A 58 30.96 -25.55 7.40
C LYS A 58 32.41 -25.84 7.00
N LYS A 59 33.01 -25.04 6.10
CA LYS A 59 34.41 -25.19 5.68
C LYS A 59 35.30 -24.20 6.43
N LYS A 60 36.33 -24.71 7.12
CA LYS A 60 37.29 -23.89 7.88
C LYS A 60 37.85 -22.77 7.00
N GLY A 61 37.74 -21.53 7.48
CA GLY A 61 38.22 -20.33 6.79
C GLY A 61 37.30 -19.80 5.68
N VAL A 62 36.12 -20.39 5.46
CA VAL A 62 35.14 -19.93 4.46
C VAL A 62 33.81 -19.64 5.15
N ILE A 63 33.31 -18.42 4.96
CA ILE A 63 31.97 -18.00 5.37
C ILE A 63 31.23 -17.57 4.11
N ARG A 64 30.06 -18.17 3.87
CA ARG A 64 29.13 -17.80 2.80
C ARG A 64 27.72 -17.71 3.36
N GLY A 65 26.80 -17.09 2.65
CA GLY A 65 25.43 -16.95 3.11
C GLY A 65 24.59 -16.14 2.14
N GLU A 66 23.32 -16.02 2.49
CA GLU A 66 22.35 -15.17 1.81
C GLU A 66 21.77 -14.19 2.82
N LYS A 67 21.74 -12.91 2.42
CA LYS A 67 21.07 -11.86 3.17
C LYS A 67 19.85 -11.42 2.39
N ILE A 68 18.69 -11.73 2.93
CA ILE A 68 17.40 -11.25 2.46
C ILE A 68 17.11 -9.95 3.20
N ALA A 69 16.80 -8.90 2.45
CA ALA A 69 16.51 -7.58 2.99
C ALA A 69 15.38 -6.90 2.21
N PRO A 70 14.53 -6.11 2.88
CA PRO A 70 13.48 -5.36 2.21
C PRO A 70 14.04 -4.29 1.26
N LEU A 71 13.21 -3.92 0.29
CA LEU A 71 13.40 -2.66 -0.44
C LEU A 71 13.30 -1.47 0.53
N ALA A 72 14.12 -0.45 0.29
CA ALA A 72 14.10 0.77 1.11
C ALA A 72 12.80 1.58 0.94
N ALA A 73 12.19 1.53 -0.25
CA ALA A 73 10.90 2.12 -0.53
C ALA A 73 10.21 1.38 -1.69
N VAL A 74 8.89 1.36 -1.70
CA VAL A 74 8.09 0.85 -2.82
C VAL A 74 6.98 1.83 -3.21
N GLY A 75 6.66 1.85 -4.50
CA GLY A 75 5.56 2.61 -5.07
C GLY A 75 4.46 1.67 -5.58
N LEU A 76 3.22 1.98 -5.25
CA LEU A 76 2.00 1.32 -5.71
C LEU A 76 1.22 2.30 -6.57
N TYR A 77 0.87 1.91 -7.80
CA TYR A 77 -0.11 2.63 -8.61
C TYR A 77 -1.50 2.01 -8.46
N VAL A 78 -2.48 2.84 -8.08
CA VAL A 78 -3.89 2.45 -8.02
C VAL A 78 -4.65 3.23 -9.08
N PRO A 79 -5.23 2.55 -10.08
CA PRO A 79 -6.09 3.21 -11.06
C PRO A 79 -7.24 3.97 -10.38
N GLY A 80 -7.55 5.16 -10.89
CA GLY A 80 -8.73 5.91 -10.46
C GLY A 80 -10.00 5.44 -11.15
N GLY A 81 -11.10 6.14 -10.89
CA GLY A 81 -12.39 5.87 -11.51
C GLY A 81 -13.13 4.69 -10.90
N THR A 82 -13.85 3.97 -11.74
CA THR A 82 -14.61 2.76 -11.36
C THR A 82 -13.71 1.53 -11.15
N ALA A 83 -12.44 1.63 -11.53
CA ALA A 83 -11.43 0.57 -11.37
C ALA A 83 -10.61 0.70 -10.08
N ALA A 84 -10.97 1.63 -9.19
CA ALA A 84 -10.29 1.83 -7.93
C ALA A 84 -10.70 0.74 -6.93
N TYR A 85 -9.96 -0.38 -6.92
CA TYR A 85 -10.28 -1.54 -6.09
C TYR A 85 -9.50 -1.53 -4.75
N PRO A 86 -10.22 -1.47 -3.60
CA PRO A 86 -9.60 -1.61 -2.28
C PRO A 86 -8.75 -2.88 -2.14
N SER A 87 -9.18 -3.99 -2.74
CA SER A 87 -8.47 -5.28 -2.69
C SER A 87 -7.07 -5.22 -3.28
N SER A 88 -6.86 -4.50 -4.38
CA SER A 88 -5.54 -4.33 -5.01
C SER A 88 -4.56 -3.64 -4.07
N ILE A 89 -5.04 -2.70 -3.24
CA ILE A 89 -4.22 -2.00 -2.26
C ILE A 89 -3.74 -2.98 -1.19
N LEU A 90 -4.65 -3.77 -0.63
CA LEU A 90 -4.29 -4.78 0.37
C LEU A 90 -3.27 -5.77 -0.18
N MET A 91 -3.52 -6.31 -1.39
CA MET A 91 -2.66 -7.32 -2.02
C MET A 91 -1.25 -6.81 -2.35
N ASN A 92 -1.04 -5.49 -2.52
CA ASN A 92 0.28 -4.95 -2.81
C ASN A 92 0.99 -4.45 -1.54
N VAL A 93 0.26 -3.80 -0.63
CA VAL A 93 0.85 -3.12 0.54
C VAL A 93 1.17 -4.11 1.65
N ILE A 94 0.30 -5.09 1.90
CA ILE A 94 0.49 -6.04 3.00
C ILE A 94 1.75 -6.89 2.83
N PRO A 95 2.02 -7.50 1.64
CA PRO A 95 3.28 -8.23 1.43
C PRO A 95 4.50 -7.34 1.59
N ALA A 96 4.45 -6.09 1.11
CA ALA A 96 5.54 -5.13 1.29
C ALA A 96 5.79 -4.80 2.78
N LYS A 97 4.73 -4.65 3.59
CA LYS A 97 4.87 -4.49 5.04
C LYS A 97 5.44 -5.74 5.71
N ILE A 98 5.00 -6.94 5.31
CA ILE A 98 5.53 -8.21 5.84
C ILE A 98 7.02 -8.36 5.50
N ALA A 99 7.42 -8.00 4.28
CA ALA A 99 8.83 -8.01 3.87
C ALA A 99 9.70 -7.01 4.67
N GLY A 100 9.09 -6.03 5.34
CA GLY A 100 9.77 -5.03 6.16
C GLY A 100 10.10 -3.72 5.42
N VAL A 101 9.38 -3.40 4.33
CA VAL A 101 9.58 -2.14 3.61
C VAL A 101 9.20 -0.95 4.51
N PRO A 102 10.13 -0.01 4.78
CA PRO A 102 9.89 1.07 5.73
C PRO A 102 9.11 2.25 5.14
N ARG A 103 9.01 2.34 3.80
CA ARG A 103 8.29 3.42 3.12
C ARG A 103 7.51 2.90 1.91
N ILE A 104 6.19 2.98 2.00
CA ILE A 104 5.23 2.55 0.97
C ILE A 104 4.44 3.76 0.51
N VAL A 105 4.62 4.11 -0.76
CA VAL A 105 3.95 5.24 -1.40
C VAL A 105 2.86 4.70 -2.32
N MET A 106 1.65 5.20 -2.17
CA MET A 106 0.57 4.98 -3.11
C MET A 106 0.39 6.21 -4.00
N VAL A 107 0.25 5.99 -5.30
CA VAL A 107 -0.15 7.03 -6.25
C VAL A 107 -1.47 6.63 -6.91
N THR A 108 -2.35 7.59 -7.12
CA THR A 108 -3.62 7.37 -7.79
C THR A 108 -4.06 8.67 -8.47
N PRO A 109 -4.61 8.64 -9.70
CA PRO A 109 -5.01 9.86 -10.37
C PRO A 109 -6.11 10.59 -9.59
N PRO A 110 -6.09 11.93 -9.55
CA PRO A 110 -7.15 12.68 -8.92
C PRO A 110 -8.48 12.50 -9.63
N GLN A 111 -9.56 12.62 -8.86
CA GLN A 111 -10.91 12.63 -9.39
C GLN A 111 -11.60 13.95 -9.03
N LYS A 112 -12.57 14.37 -9.84
CA LYS A 112 -13.30 15.63 -9.64
C LYS A 112 -13.97 15.72 -8.26
N ASP A 113 -14.47 14.59 -7.77
CA ASP A 113 -15.18 14.50 -6.48
C ASP A 113 -14.26 14.05 -5.32
N GLY A 114 -12.95 14.06 -5.54
CA GLY A 114 -11.96 13.51 -4.61
C GLY A 114 -11.85 11.98 -4.69
N LEU A 115 -10.93 11.42 -3.91
CA LEU A 115 -10.65 9.99 -3.92
C LEU A 115 -11.78 9.18 -3.26
N ASN A 116 -12.00 7.96 -3.76
CA ASN A 116 -12.96 7.03 -3.17
C ASN A 116 -12.62 6.75 -1.68
N LYS A 117 -13.62 6.90 -0.79
CA LYS A 117 -13.44 6.68 0.64
C LYS A 117 -12.95 5.27 0.99
N ALA A 118 -13.45 4.26 0.29
CA ALA A 118 -13.04 2.87 0.48
C ALA A 118 -11.57 2.63 0.07
N VAL A 119 -11.06 3.39 -0.90
CA VAL A 119 -9.64 3.35 -1.30
C VAL A 119 -8.75 3.93 -0.20
N LEU A 120 -9.11 5.08 0.35
CA LEU A 120 -8.38 5.69 1.45
C LEU A 120 -8.45 4.85 2.74
N ALA A 121 -9.63 4.29 3.05
CA ALA A 121 -9.80 3.37 4.15
C ALA A 121 -8.93 2.11 4.00
N ALA A 122 -8.89 1.51 2.81
CA ALA A 122 -8.04 0.37 2.51
C ALA A 122 -6.55 0.71 2.60
N ALA A 123 -6.12 1.87 2.10
CA ALA A 123 -4.75 2.34 2.23
C ALA A 123 -4.34 2.48 3.70
N LYS A 124 -5.22 3.04 4.53
CA LYS A 124 -5.01 3.13 6.00
C LYS A 124 -4.92 1.75 6.65
N ILE A 125 -5.87 0.85 6.35
CA ILE A 125 -5.91 -0.51 6.91
C ILE A 125 -4.66 -1.31 6.51
N ALA A 126 -4.25 -1.22 5.25
CA ALA A 126 -3.10 -1.94 4.73
C ALA A 126 -1.76 -1.37 5.24
N GLY A 127 -1.75 -0.08 5.62
CA GLY A 127 -0.60 0.60 6.20
C GLY A 127 0.23 1.38 5.18
N VAL A 128 -0.37 1.96 4.16
CA VAL A 128 0.33 2.90 3.25
C VAL A 128 0.87 4.07 4.05
N ASP A 129 2.10 4.51 3.76
CA ASP A 129 2.76 5.59 4.50
C ASP A 129 2.46 6.97 3.88
N GLU A 130 2.36 7.04 2.54
CA GLU A 130 2.07 8.29 1.83
C GLU A 130 1.17 8.04 0.62
N ILE A 131 0.23 8.96 0.37
CA ILE A 131 -0.68 8.90 -0.79
C ILE A 131 -0.54 10.19 -1.59
N TYR A 132 -0.37 10.07 -2.91
CA TYR A 132 -0.34 11.20 -3.83
C TYR A 132 -1.38 11.06 -4.94
N MET A 133 -2.05 12.16 -5.22
CA MET A 133 -3.01 12.32 -6.31
C MET A 133 -2.27 12.60 -7.63
N VAL A 134 -1.62 11.56 -8.17
CA VAL A 134 -0.94 11.60 -9.45
C VAL A 134 -1.24 10.35 -10.27
N GLY A 135 -1.53 10.56 -11.55
CA GLY A 135 -1.82 9.53 -12.54
C GLY A 135 -0.70 9.30 -13.57
N GLY A 136 -0.98 8.41 -14.52
CA GLY A 136 -0.19 8.19 -15.74
C GLY A 136 -1.11 8.09 -16.95
#